data_AF-A0A1G0SGZ0-F1
#
_entry.id   AF-A0A1G0SGZ0-F1
#
_cell.length_a   1.000
_cell.length_b   1.000
_cell.length_c   1.000
_cell.angle_alpha   90.00
_cell.angle_beta   90.00
_cell.angle_gamma   90.00
#
_symmetry.space_group_name_H-M   'P 1'
#
loop_
_entity.id
_entity.type
_entity.pdbx_description
1 polymer ?
#
loop_
_entity_poly.entity_id
_entity_poly.type
_entity_poly.pdbx_seq_one_letter_code
_entity_poly.pdbx_strand_id
1 'polypeptide(L)'
;MFLEQISPLPVGEVNQIKEGDKVFTIGFPLLQELGKTPRVSEGIINSTYGINDDPRMFQISIPVQPGNSGGPMFNQNGEVIGIITSTINNAYLIINKGTFPQNVNFAVKINYLFNLLELLPEKVKPVKILSVTTNSTSEYVELYKNSVVLIEAK
;
A
#
# COMPACT_ATOMS: atom_id res chain seq x y z
N MET A 1 -5.98 -24.76 -7.17
CA MET A 1 -7.33 -24.14 -7.25
C MET A 1 -7.58 -23.48 -5.89
N PHE A 2 -7.18 -22.21 -5.72
CA PHE A 2 -7.19 -21.46 -4.45
C PHE A 2 -7.82 -20.07 -4.63
N LEU A 3 -8.92 -19.97 -5.38
CA LEU A 3 -9.59 -18.68 -5.63
C LEU A 3 -10.93 -18.53 -4.90
N GLU A 4 -11.36 -19.51 -4.10
CA GLU A 4 -12.74 -19.54 -3.58
C GLU A 4 -13.02 -18.67 -2.34
N GLN A 5 -12.18 -17.69 -2.00
CA GLN A 5 -12.56 -16.69 -0.98
C GLN A 5 -11.75 -15.38 -1.03
N ILE A 6 -11.41 -14.91 -2.23
CA ILE A 6 -10.82 -13.57 -2.38
C ILE A 6 -11.96 -12.55 -2.42
N SER A 7 -12.12 -11.77 -1.35
CA SER A 7 -13.00 -10.61 -1.33
C SER A 7 -12.28 -9.43 -1.98
N PRO A 8 -12.89 -8.72 -2.94
CA PRO A 8 -12.26 -7.54 -3.50
C PRO A 8 -12.11 -6.47 -2.40
N LEU A 9 -11.07 -5.63 -2.52
CA LEU A 9 -10.76 -4.61 -1.52
C LEU A 9 -11.52 -3.32 -1.85
N PRO A 10 -12.20 -2.68 -0.88
CA PRO A 10 -12.83 -1.38 -1.10
C PRO A 10 -11.76 -0.32 -1.39
N VAL A 11 -12.09 0.64 -2.23
CA VAL A 11 -11.18 1.71 -2.65
C VAL A 11 -11.70 3.06 -2.16
N GLY A 12 -10.82 3.82 -1.52
CA GLY A 12 -11.14 5.10 -0.88
C GLY A 12 -10.89 6.29 -1.80
N GLU A 13 -11.47 7.44 -1.43
CA GLU A 13 -11.33 8.70 -2.15
C GLU A 13 -10.04 9.43 -1.74
N VAL A 14 -9.07 9.49 -2.66
CA VAL A 14 -7.74 10.11 -2.44
C VAL A 14 -7.84 11.60 -2.07
N ASN A 15 -8.85 12.31 -2.58
CA ASN A 15 -9.01 13.76 -2.39
C ASN A 15 -9.36 14.15 -0.94
N GLN A 16 -9.76 13.17 -0.12
CA GLN A 16 -10.10 13.39 1.29
C GLN A 16 -8.92 13.14 2.24
N ILE A 17 -7.82 12.56 1.72
CA ILE A 17 -6.65 12.17 2.50
C ILE A 17 -5.74 13.38 2.76
N LYS A 18 -5.25 13.48 3.99
CA LYS A 18 -4.42 14.59 4.48
C LYS A 18 -3.17 14.09 5.21
N GLU A 19 -2.20 14.97 5.35
CA GLU A 19 -1.06 14.74 6.23
C GLU A 19 -1.53 14.45 7.67
N GLY A 20 -0.92 13.44 8.29
CA GLY A 20 -1.27 12.95 9.63
C GLY A 20 -2.30 11.81 9.65
N ASP A 21 -3.00 11.54 8.55
CA ASP A 21 -3.96 10.43 8.48
C ASP A 21 -3.24 9.09 8.70
N LYS A 22 -3.80 8.24 9.57
CA LYS A 22 -3.24 6.92 9.83
C LYS A 22 -3.51 5.98 8.68
N VAL A 23 -2.50 5.17 8.39
CA VAL A 23 -2.53 4.18 7.31
C VAL A 23 -1.89 2.87 7.76
N PHE A 24 -2.31 1.77 7.15
CA PHE A 24 -1.69 0.47 7.37
C PHE A 24 -1.58 -0.31 6.07
N THR A 25 -0.77 -1.36 6.11
CA THR A 25 -0.60 -2.30 5.01
C THR A 25 -0.56 -3.73 5.52
N ILE A 26 -0.94 -4.65 4.65
CA ILE A 26 -0.75 -6.09 4.83
C ILE A 26 0.17 -6.50 3.69
N GLY A 27 1.21 -7.28 3.97
CA GLY A 27 2.19 -7.68 2.97
C GLY A 27 3.05 -8.85 3.41
N PHE A 28 4.07 -9.14 2.60
CA PHE A 28 5.00 -10.24 2.84
C PHE A 28 6.45 -9.72 2.85
N PRO A 29 6.81 -8.87 3.82
CA PRO A 29 8.14 -8.29 3.89
C PRO A 29 9.19 -9.38 4.14
N LEU A 30 10.37 -9.23 3.54
CA LEU A 30 11.56 -10.04 3.82
C LEU A 30 11.25 -11.55 3.80
N LEU A 31 10.71 -12.04 2.68
CA LEU A 31 10.21 -13.42 2.53
C LEU A 31 11.20 -14.49 2.98
N GLN A 32 12.51 -14.28 2.74
CA GLN A 32 13.54 -15.27 3.06
C GLN A 32 13.81 -15.32 4.56
N GLU A 33 13.61 -14.20 5.25
CA GLU A 33 13.90 -14.01 6.67
C GLU A 33 12.67 -14.21 7.56
N LEU A 34 11.49 -13.77 7.12
CA LEU A 34 10.25 -13.73 7.90
C LEU A 34 9.20 -14.76 7.47
N GLY A 35 9.44 -15.45 6.34
CA GLY A 35 8.57 -16.49 5.79
C GLY A 35 7.36 -15.94 5.02
N LYS A 36 6.40 -16.83 4.74
CA LYS A 36 5.23 -16.56 3.87
C LYS A 36 3.95 -16.18 4.62
N THR A 37 4.02 -15.89 5.92
CA THR A 37 2.87 -15.43 6.69
C THR A 37 2.67 -13.93 6.49
N PRO A 38 1.45 -13.46 6.14
CA PRO A 38 1.19 -12.03 6.01
C PRO A 38 1.56 -11.25 7.28
N ARG A 39 2.17 -10.09 7.11
CA ARG A 39 2.55 -9.16 8.18
C ARG A 39 1.79 -7.86 8.01
N VAL A 40 1.51 -7.21 9.13
CA VAL A 40 0.86 -5.91 9.18
C VAL A 40 1.88 -4.87 9.58
N SER A 41 1.82 -3.69 8.98
CA SER A 41 2.61 -2.53 9.38
C SER A 41 1.76 -1.27 9.27
N GLU A 42 1.95 -0.33 10.17
CA GLU A 42 1.17 0.90 10.25
C GLU A 42 2.07 2.14 10.31
N GLY A 43 1.47 3.29 10.01
CA GLY A 43 2.13 4.59 9.97
C GLY A 43 1.12 5.70 9.68
N ILE A 44 1.61 6.81 9.14
CA ILE A 44 0.82 7.96 8.73
C ILE A 44 1.19 8.42 7.33
N ILE A 45 0.31 9.22 6.72
CA ILE A 45 0.66 10.09 5.59
C ILE A 45 1.54 11.23 6.11
N ASN A 46 2.80 11.27 5.70
CA ASN A 46 3.69 12.38 6.02
C ASN A 46 3.50 13.56 5.06
N SER A 47 3.22 13.28 3.80
CA SER A 47 2.98 14.27 2.75
C SER A 47 2.03 13.70 1.71
N THR A 48 1.13 14.55 1.20
CA THR A 48 0.32 14.26 0.01
C THR A 48 1.10 14.34 -1.31
N TYR A 49 2.42 14.55 -1.23
CA TYR A 49 3.36 14.56 -2.35
C TYR A 49 4.54 13.60 -2.10
N GLY A 50 5.12 13.10 -3.19
CA GLY A 50 6.32 12.26 -3.17
C GLY A 50 7.63 13.04 -3.32
N ILE A 51 8.66 12.34 -3.80
CA ILE A 51 9.98 12.92 -4.09
C ILE A 51 9.84 14.11 -5.05
N ASN A 52 10.48 15.24 -4.73
CA ASN A 52 10.44 16.47 -5.52
C ASN A 52 9.00 16.94 -5.84
N ASP A 53 8.13 16.89 -4.83
CA ASP A 53 6.73 17.30 -4.92
C ASP A 53 5.93 16.56 -6.00
N ASP A 54 6.23 15.27 -6.24
CA ASP A 54 5.47 14.46 -7.18
C ASP A 54 4.02 14.29 -6.68
N PRO A 55 3.00 14.85 -7.37
CA PRO A 55 1.61 14.83 -6.93
C PRO A 55 0.98 13.44 -7.06
N ARG A 56 1.67 12.48 -7.68
CA ARG A 56 1.17 11.11 -7.91
C ARG A 56 1.35 10.21 -6.69
N MET A 57 2.18 10.61 -5.74
CA MET A 57 2.60 9.78 -4.61
C MET A 57 2.21 10.40 -3.27
N PHE A 58 2.03 9.54 -2.28
CA PHE A 58 2.10 9.87 -0.87
C PHE A 58 3.52 9.59 -0.36
N GLN A 59 4.03 10.44 0.52
CA GLN A 59 5.10 10.06 1.44
C GLN A 59 4.47 9.46 2.71
N ILE A 60 4.98 8.32 3.16
CA ILE A 60 4.41 7.55 4.26
C ILE A 60 5.47 7.10 5.26
N SER A 61 5.05 6.95 6.51
CA SER A 61 5.93 6.45 7.58
C SER A 61 5.81 4.95 7.84
N ILE A 62 4.92 4.25 7.12
CA ILE A 62 4.83 2.78 7.18
C ILE A 62 6.23 2.20 6.94
N PRO A 63 6.76 1.32 7.81
CA PRO A 63 7.99 0.59 7.53
C PRO A 63 7.86 -0.26 6.26
N VAL A 64 8.59 0.11 5.21
CA VAL A 64 8.60 -0.62 3.93
C VAL A 64 9.87 -1.43 3.79
N GLN A 65 9.72 -2.71 3.49
CA GLN A 65 10.80 -3.64 3.19
C GLN A 65 10.53 -4.33 1.84
N PRO A 66 11.56 -4.93 1.20
CA PRO A 66 11.34 -5.81 0.05
C PRO A 66 10.22 -6.82 0.35
N GLY A 67 9.25 -6.94 -0.56
CA GLY A 67 8.04 -7.76 -0.37
C GLY A 67 6.78 -6.99 0.08
N ASN A 68 6.90 -5.72 0.50
CA ASN A 68 5.75 -4.82 0.65
C ASN A 68 5.39 -4.11 -0.67
N SER A 69 6.35 -3.95 -1.60
CA SER A 69 6.12 -3.31 -2.89
C SER A 69 5.03 -4.03 -3.70
N GLY A 70 4.10 -3.26 -4.26
CA GLY A 70 2.89 -3.75 -4.93
C GLY A 70 1.71 -4.00 -3.99
N GLY A 71 1.93 -4.00 -2.67
CA GLY A 71 0.89 -4.21 -1.67
C GLY A 71 -0.05 -3.01 -1.49
N PRO A 72 -1.29 -3.25 -1.05
CA PRO A 72 -2.25 -2.19 -0.78
C PRO A 72 -1.88 -1.39 0.47
N MET A 73 -2.13 -0.08 0.42
CA MET A 73 -2.11 0.81 1.58
C MET A 73 -3.54 1.26 1.89
N PHE A 74 -3.97 0.97 3.12
CA PHE A 74 -5.32 1.21 3.61
C PHE A 74 -5.37 2.47 4.49
N ASN A 75 -6.48 3.20 4.42
CA ASN A 75 -6.84 4.22 5.42
C ASN A 75 -7.47 3.55 6.67
N GLN A 76 -7.85 4.34 7.67
CA GLN A 76 -8.49 3.82 8.90
C GLN A 76 -9.88 3.20 8.68
N ASN A 77 -10.51 3.45 7.53
CA ASN A 77 -11.79 2.86 7.14
C ASN A 77 -11.60 1.52 6.40
N GLY A 78 -10.37 1.02 6.32
CA GLY A 78 -10.06 -0.22 5.61
C GLY A 78 -10.15 -0.10 4.09
N GLU A 79 -10.12 1.12 3.55
CA GLU A 79 -10.21 1.37 2.12
C GLU A 79 -8.81 1.56 1.54
N VAL A 80 -8.53 0.94 0.40
CA VAL A 80 -7.26 1.10 -0.30
C VAL A 80 -7.20 2.51 -0.88
N ILE A 81 -6.17 3.27 -0.48
CA ILE A 81 -5.93 4.65 -0.94
C ILE A 81 -4.61 4.79 -1.70
N GLY A 82 -3.74 3.78 -1.65
CA GLY A 82 -2.51 3.75 -2.43
C GLY A 82 -1.89 2.37 -2.58
N ILE A 83 -0.84 2.30 -3.38
CA ILE A 83 -0.05 1.09 -3.65
C ILE A 83 1.39 1.37 -3.21
N ILE A 84 1.88 0.59 -2.24
CA ILE A 84 3.26 0.75 -1.75
C ILE A 84 4.22 0.46 -2.91
N THR A 85 5.13 1.38 -3.19
CA THR A 85 5.95 1.30 -4.41
C THR A 85 7.44 1.32 -4.09
N SER A 86 7.90 2.25 -3.25
CA SER A 86 9.34 2.45 -3.06
C SER A 86 9.70 3.00 -1.68
N THR A 87 10.99 2.89 -1.37
CA THR A 87 11.66 3.62 -0.29
C THR A 87 12.63 4.63 -0.93
N ILE A 88 13.04 5.66 -0.17
CA ILE A 88 14.07 6.59 -0.63
C ILE A 88 15.38 5.83 -0.96
N ASN A 89 16.22 6.40 -1.83
CA ASN A 89 17.51 5.80 -2.14
C ASN A 89 18.48 5.93 -0.95
N ASN A 90 18.39 4.97 -0.03
CA ASN A 90 19.19 4.92 1.19
C ASN A 90 20.69 4.90 0.87
N ALA A 91 21.12 4.09 -0.10
CA ALA A 91 22.53 4.00 -0.48
C ALA A 91 23.09 5.35 -0.94
N TYR A 92 22.35 6.06 -1.80
CA TYR A 92 22.74 7.39 -2.25
C TYR A 92 22.85 8.38 -1.08
N LEU A 93 21.87 8.41 -0.18
CA LEU A 93 21.86 9.33 0.96
C LEU A 93 22.97 9.02 1.99
N ILE A 94 23.26 7.74 2.23
CA ILE A 94 24.36 7.34 3.11
C ILE A 94 25.69 7.79 2.51
N ILE A 95 25.96 7.45 1.24
CA ILE A 95 27.25 7.72 0.58
C ILE A 95 27.47 9.22 0.36
N ASN A 96 26.45 9.96 -0.09
CA ASN A 96 26.62 11.34 -0.55
C ASN A 96 26.22 12.40 0.50
N LYS A 97 25.46 12.00 1.53
CA LYS A 97 24.95 12.92 2.57
C LYS A 97 25.28 12.47 3.99
N GLY A 98 25.94 11.31 4.18
CA GLY A 98 26.26 10.78 5.50
C GLY A 98 25.05 10.51 6.39
N THR A 99 23.85 10.42 5.80
CA THR A 99 22.58 10.33 6.52
C THR A 99 21.97 8.95 6.33
N PHE A 100 21.45 8.38 7.41
CA PHE A 100 20.70 7.12 7.42
C PHE A 100 19.20 7.42 7.49
N PRO A 101 18.53 7.67 6.34
CA PRO A 101 17.10 7.94 6.34
C PRO A 101 16.33 6.75 6.92
N GLN A 102 15.29 7.05 7.71
CA GLN A 102 14.37 6.06 8.25
C GLN A 102 12.94 6.52 7.97
N ASN A 103 12.07 5.57 7.64
CA ASN A 103 10.65 5.82 7.39
C ASN A 103 10.37 6.88 6.31
N VAL A 104 11.21 6.92 5.27
CA VAL A 104 10.99 7.75 4.07
C VAL A 104 10.57 6.82 2.93
N ASN A 105 9.27 6.55 2.87
CA ASN A 105 8.70 5.58 1.94
C ASN A 105 7.56 6.21 1.13
N PHE A 106 7.21 5.57 0.02
CA PHE A 106 6.26 6.14 -0.94
C PHE A 106 5.24 5.11 -1.43
N ALA A 107 4.01 5.60 -1.58
CA ALA A 107 2.92 4.87 -2.21
C ALA A 107 2.32 5.70 -3.36
N VAL A 108 2.05 5.06 -4.49
CA VAL A 108 1.32 5.69 -5.59
C VAL A 108 -0.15 5.79 -5.21
N LYS A 109 -0.77 6.94 -5.45
CA LYS A 109 -2.19 7.17 -5.15
C LYS A 109 -3.07 6.22 -5.97
N ILE A 110 -4.11 5.64 -5.35
CA ILE A 110 -4.90 4.57 -5.99
C ILE A 110 -5.64 5.02 -7.25
N ASN A 111 -5.94 6.31 -7.40
CA ASN A 111 -6.59 6.84 -8.61
C ASN A 111 -5.78 6.58 -9.89
N TYR A 112 -4.45 6.52 -9.82
CA TYR A 112 -3.61 6.21 -10.97
C TYR A 112 -3.73 4.74 -11.42
N LEU A 113 -4.15 3.82 -10.54
CA LEU A 113 -4.45 2.44 -10.92
C LEU A 113 -5.63 2.39 -11.90
N PHE A 114 -6.69 3.17 -11.66
CA PHE A 114 -7.86 3.16 -12.54
C PHE A 114 -7.53 3.71 -13.92
N ASN A 115 -6.70 4.75 -14.00
CA ASN A 115 -6.20 5.24 -15.29
C ASN A 115 -5.47 4.12 -16.06
N LEU A 116 -4.69 3.28 -15.37
CA LEU A 116 -4.03 2.13 -15.98
C LEU A 116 -5.03 1.05 -16.41
N LEU A 117 -6.02 0.73 -15.57
CA LEU A 117 -7.05 -0.27 -15.89
C LEU A 117 -7.86 0.11 -17.13
N GLU A 118 -8.11 1.41 -17.35
CA GLU A 118 -8.78 1.91 -18.55
C GLU A 118 -7.95 1.72 -19.83
N LEU A 119 -6.62 1.63 -19.72
CA LEU A 119 -5.71 1.41 -20.84
C LEU A 119 -5.50 -0.06 -21.18
N LEU A 120 -5.99 -0.99 -20.35
CA LEU A 120 -5.84 -2.42 -20.60
C LEU A 120 -6.68 -2.86 -21.82
N PRO A 121 -6.16 -3.80 -22.64
CA PRO A 121 -6.89 -4.32 -23.80
C PRO A 121 -8.19 -5.02 -23.38
N GLU A 122 -8.19 -5.66 -22.20
CA GLU A 122 -9.39 -6.20 -21.57
C GLU A 122 -9.92 -5.22 -20.53
N LYS A 123 -11.17 -4.80 -20.69
CA LYS A 123 -11.81 -3.86 -19.77
C LYS A 123 -12.15 -4.55 -18.45
N VAL A 124 -11.35 -4.28 -17.43
CA VAL A 124 -11.66 -4.63 -16.04
C VAL A 124 -12.61 -3.57 -15.47
N LYS A 125 -13.82 -3.96 -15.09
CA LYS A 125 -14.76 -3.06 -14.40
C LYS A 125 -14.58 -3.19 -12.89
N PRO A 126 -14.19 -2.11 -12.17
CA PRO A 126 -14.16 -2.12 -10.72
C PRO A 126 -15.55 -2.43 -10.17
N VAL A 127 -15.61 -3.37 -9.22
CA VAL A 127 -16.84 -3.61 -8.47
C VAL A 127 -16.90 -2.58 -7.36
N LYS A 128 -17.99 -1.81 -7.28
CA LYS A 128 -18.24 -0.93 -6.14
C LYS A 128 -18.67 -1.79 -4.96
N ILE A 129 -17.88 -1.79 -3.90
CA ILE A 129 -18.10 -2.61 -2.70
C ILE A 129 -18.64 -1.70 -1.60
N LEU A 130 -19.58 -2.20 -0.81
CA LEU A 130 -19.99 -1.52 0.42
C LEU A 130 -18.84 -1.61 1.42
N SER A 131 -18.31 -0.47 1.88
CA SER A 131 -17.30 -0.43 2.92
C SER A 131 -17.83 -1.13 4.17
N VAL A 132 -17.19 -2.22 4.58
CA VAL A 132 -17.50 -2.89 5.85
C VAL A 132 -17.00 -1.97 6.95
N THR A 133 -17.89 -1.39 7.75
CA THR A 133 -17.49 -0.49 8.82
C THR A 133 -17.13 -1.32 10.05
N THR A 134 -15.87 -1.22 10.47
CA THR A 134 -15.38 -1.83 11.71
C THR A 134 -14.58 -0.81 12.52
N ASN A 135 -14.45 -1.08 13.82
CA ASN A 135 -13.84 -0.15 14.77
C ASN A 135 -12.33 -0.39 14.99
N SER A 136 -11.73 -1.41 14.35
CA SER A 136 -10.34 -1.77 14.61
C SER A 136 -9.57 -2.21 13.36
N THR A 137 -8.30 -1.80 13.28
CA THR A 137 -7.38 -2.26 12.22
C THR A 137 -7.27 -3.77 12.18
N SER A 138 -7.31 -4.45 13.33
CA SER A 138 -7.24 -5.91 13.42
C SER A 138 -8.40 -6.63 12.72
N GLU A 139 -9.61 -6.07 12.76
CA GLU A 139 -10.76 -6.64 12.06
C GLU A 139 -10.63 -6.49 10.54
N TYR A 140 -10.15 -5.35 10.06
CA TYR A 140 -9.81 -5.18 8.64
C TYR A 140 -8.71 -6.15 8.20
N VAL A 141 -7.70 -6.37 9.03
CA VAL A 141 -6.64 -7.33 8.74
C VAL A 141 -7.21 -8.74 8.59
N GLU A 142 -8.08 -9.17 9.51
CA GLU A 142 -8.69 -10.50 9.43
C GLU A 142 -9.55 -10.67 8.17
N LEU A 143 -10.28 -9.61 7.80
CA LEU A 143 -11.13 -9.58 6.61
C LEU A 143 -10.31 -9.61 5.31
N TYR A 144 -9.18 -8.91 5.25
CA TYR A 144 -8.46 -8.65 3.99
C TYR A 144 -7.18 -9.47 3.81
N LYS A 145 -6.65 -10.14 4.86
CA LYS A 145 -5.38 -10.87 4.76
C LYS A 145 -5.36 -11.94 3.66
N ASN A 146 -6.50 -12.54 3.33
CA ASN A 146 -6.60 -13.54 2.26
C ASN A 146 -6.71 -12.92 0.86
N SER A 147 -7.02 -11.63 0.78
CA SER A 147 -7.09 -10.86 -0.47
C SER A 147 -5.77 -10.20 -0.84
N VAL A 148 -4.79 -10.22 0.06
CA VAL A 148 -3.41 -9.78 -0.21
C VAL A 148 -2.57 -11.01 -0.51
N VAL A 149 -2.06 -11.08 -1.73
CA VAL A 149 -1.38 -12.28 -2.25
C VAL A 149 0.10 -12.02 -2.52
N LEU A 150 0.90 -13.05 -2.32
CA LEU A 150 2.29 -13.10 -2.77
C LEU A 150 2.32 -13.54 -4.24
N ILE A 151 2.89 -12.72 -5.12
CA ILE A 151 3.08 -13.06 -6.53
C ILE A 151 4.54 -13.50 -6.73
N GLU A 152 4.75 -14.76 -7.06
CA GLU A 152 6.05 -15.32 -7.45
C GLU A 152 6.07 -15.49 -8.97
N ALA A 153 6.72 -14.57 -9.69
CA ALA A 153 6.97 -14.73 -11.12
C ALA A 153 8.14 -15.72 -11.31
N LYS A 154 7.93 -16.73 -12.18
CA LYS A 154 8.95 -17.70 -12.59
C LYS A 154 9.63 -17.27 -13.87
#